data_AF-A0AAN8NIG1-F1
#
_entry.id   AF-A0AAN8NIG1-F1
#
_cell.length_a   1.000
_cell.length_b   1.000
_cell.length_c   1.000
_cell.angle_alpha   90.00
_cell.angle_beta   90.00
_cell.angle_gamma   90.00
#
_symmetry.space_group_name_H-M   'P 1'
#
loop_
_entity.id
_entity.type
_entity.pdbx_description
1 polymer ?
#
loop_
_entity_poly.entity_id
_entity_poly.type
_entity_poly.pdbx_seq_one_letter_code
_entity_poly.pdbx_strand_id
1 'polypeptide(L)'
;MPADSKPAKPAIKSSTLPRTSSQERDRHKPPPPPKPVSLSPGQYDNRLVDNRLVYRDLQLTPEMYNQLRGLQKKAKDLRQEMRILRRLSQTQAHTIKEAIRDTFIKIRAMLVAGGEVSWAIEGDKDRLRLSREEDLYKQEMIRLEKDLTELESTVEELRGNVINRKTRVNMSDVEDMAMVLSKSSKTVADLKVTVGIVQQWTGNEWSERIGDVRFPGLQEGIKGLLTAEMDKVCREEKFIKEEPERLENALRRCKKLTGTLVTLKRLASVQEQRLPSSTGEARLSPTPAEAPPATNVATLPNKVNV
;
A
#
# COMPACT_ATOMS: atom_id res chain seq x y z
N MET A 1 -32.24 -49.98 17.19
CA MET A 1 -32.95 -50.12 15.90
C MET A 1 -33.87 -48.90 15.79
N PRO A 2 -33.83 -48.02 14.76
CA PRO A 2 -33.11 -47.99 13.48
C PRO A 2 -32.28 -46.68 13.27
N ALA A 3 -31.25 -46.73 12.43
CA ALA A 3 -31.09 -46.07 11.11
C ALA A 3 -30.65 -44.58 11.12
N ASP A 4 -29.42 -44.42 10.64
CA ASP A 4 -28.62 -43.21 10.44
C ASP A 4 -29.01 -42.56 9.08
N SER A 5 -29.27 -41.25 9.05
CA SER A 5 -29.52 -40.51 7.81
C SER A 5 -28.92 -39.10 7.86
N LYS A 6 -27.78 -38.97 7.17
CA LYS A 6 -27.05 -37.72 6.86
C LYS A 6 -27.90 -36.74 6.03
N PRO A 7 -27.77 -35.41 6.24
CA PRO A 7 -28.15 -34.42 5.24
C PRO A 7 -26.96 -34.03 4.34
N ALA A 8 -27.24 -33.89 3.04
CA ALA A 8 -26.30 -33.48 1.99
C ALA A 8 -26.01 -31.97 2.04
N LYS A 9 -24.74 -31.59 1.85
CA LYS A 9 -24.27 -30.19 1.77
C LYS A 9 -24.37 -29.66 0.33
N PRO A 10 -24.66 -28.36 0.12
CA PRO A 10 -24.69 -27.74 -1.20
C PRO A 10 -23.28 -27.51 -1.76
N ALA A 11 -23.15 -27.66 -3.07
CA ALA A 11 -21.91 -27.55 -3.84
C ALA A 11 -21.43 -26.09 -3.97
N ILE A 12 -20.26 -25.79 -3.41
CA ILE A 12 -19.52 -24.55 -3.64
C ILE A 12 -18.64 -24.77 -4.87
N LYS A 13 -18.87 -23.97 -5.92
CA LYS A 13 -18.04 -23.95 -7.12
C LYS A 13 -16.73 -23.24 -6.81
N SER A 14 -15.65 -24.01 -6.64
CA SER A 14 -14.29 -23.51 -6.50
C SER A 14 -13.81 -22.95 -7.84
N SER A 15 -13.52 -21.65 -7.86
CA SER A 15 -12.86 -20.95 -8.98
C SER A 15 -11.37 -21.33 -9.00
N THR A 16 -10.97 -22.06 -10.05
CA THR A 16 -9.59 -22.45 -10.29
C THR A 16 -8.82 -21.26 -10.87
N LEU A 17 -8.12 -20.51 -10.03
CA LEU A 17 -7.08 -19.57 -10.46
C LEU A 17 -5.77 -20.33 -10.70
N PRO A 18 -5.18 -20.28 -11.91
CA PRO A 18 -3.93 -20.97 -12.19
C PRO A 18 -2.73 -20.23 -11.59
N ARG A 19 -1.87 -21.06 -11.00
CA ARG A 19 -0.56 -20.75 -10.42
C ARG A 19 0.43 -20.39 -11.52
N THR A 20 0.65 -19.11 -11.82
CA THR A 20 1.69 -18.68 -12.77
C THR A 20 2.94 -18.24 -12.02
N SER A 21 3.84 -19.17 -11.74
CA SER A 21 5.21 -18.85 -11.30
C SER A 21 6.14 -20.04 -11.57
N SER A 22 6.80 -20.00 -12.74
CA SER A 22 8.17 -20.48 -12.99
C SER A 22 8.44 -20.87 -14.45
N GLN A 23 7.42 -20.95 -15.32
CA GLN A 23 7.61 -21.56 -16.64
C GLN A 23 7.96 -20.60 -17.80
N GLU A 24 7.95 -19.27 -17.60
CA GLU A 24 8.22 -18.32 -18.70
C GLU A 24 9.70 -17.95 -18.88
N ARG A 25 10.58 -18.22 -17.91
CA ARG A 25 12.00 -17.82 -18.02
C ARG A 25 12.85 -18.71 -18.93
N ASP A 26 12.35 -19.89 -19.33
CA ASP A 26 13.14 -20.87 -20.09
C ASP A 26 12.85 -20.88 -21.61
N ARG A 27 11.81 -20.16 -22.08
CA ARG A 27 11.42 -20.17 -23.50
C ARG A 27 12.31 -19.33 -24.43
N HIS A 28 13.27 -18.57 -23.89
CA HIS A 28 14.11 -17.65 -24.69
C HIS A 28 15.61 -17.97 -24.69
N LYS A 29 16.01 -19.17 -24.25
CA LYS A 29 17.39 -19.62 -24.45
C LYS A 29 17.55 -20.13 -25.89
N PRO A 30 18.45 -19.57 -26.72
CA PRO A 30 18.74 -20.16 -28.03
C PRO A 30 19.33 -21.57 -27.84
N PRO A 31 19.04 -22.51 -28.74
CA PRO A 31 19.59 -23.86 -28.64
C PRO A 31 21.13 -23.82 -28.67
N PRO A 32 21.81 -24.72 -27.93
CA PRO A 32 23.26 -24.79 -27.96
C PRO A 32 23.75 -25.14 -29.39
N PRO A 33 24.90 -24.61 -29.82
CA PRO A 33 25.43 -24.90 -31.16
C PRO A 33 25.72 -26.40 -31.32
N PRO A 34 25.51 -26.97 -32.52
CA PRO A 34 25.78 -28.38 -32.77
C PRO A 34 27.27 -28.68 -32.57
N LYS A 35 27.57 -29.84 -31.98
CA LYS A 35 28.95 -30.32 -31.79
C LYS A 35 29.61 -30.53 -33.16
N PRO A 36 30.90 -30.16 -33.34
CA PRO A 36 31.60 -30.41 -34.59
C PRO A 36 31.72 -31.91 -34.83
N VAL A 37 31.36 -32.35 -36.03
CA VAL A 37 31.55 -33.73 -36.48
C VAL A 37 33.05 -34.02 -36.49
N SER A 38 33.48 -34.97 -35.67
CA SER A 38 34.85 -35.49 -35.69
C SER A 38 35.12 -36.14 -37.04
N LEU A 39 36.04 -35.55 -37.80
CA LEU A 39 36.56 -36.11 -39.05
C LEU A 39 37.45 -37.31 -38.73
N SER A 40 37.04 -38.50 -39.18
CA SER A 40 37.90 -39.69 -39.19
C SER A 40 39.06 -39.49 -40.17
N PRO A 41 40.31 -39.85 -39.79
CA PRO A 41 41.47 -39.70 -40.66
C PRO A 41 41.54 -40.90 -41.62
N GLY A 42 41.30 -40.69 -42.92
CA GLY A 42 41.49 -41.79 -43.88
C GLY A 42 41.16 -41.58 -45.35
N GLN A 43 40.83 -40.38 -45.84
CA GLN A 43 40.39 -40.21 -47.25
C GLN A 43 40.83 -38.91 -47.94
N TYR A 44 42.05 -38.42 -47.69
CA TYR A 44 42.52 -37.13 -48.23
C TYR A 44 43.71 -37.16 -49.21
N ASP A 45 44.16 -38.32 -49.68
CA ASP A 45 45.36 -38.33 -50.55
C ASP A 45 45.09 -38.11 -52.05
N ASN A 46 43.83 -38.00 -52.50
CA ASN A 46 43.54 -37.88 -53.93
C ASN A 46 42.67 -36.67 -54.35
N ARG A 47 42.50 -35.67 -53.47
CA ARG A 47 41.77 -34.41 -53.78
C ARG A 47 42.55 -33.11 -53.58
N LEU A 48 43.79 -33.19 -53.11
CA LEU A 48 44.63 -32.01 -52.90
C LEU A 48 45.33 -31.50 -54.16
N VAL A 49 45.36 -32.29 -55.24
CA VAL A 49 46.01 -31.88 -56.50
C VAL A 49 45.09 -30.98 -57.34
N ASP A 50 43.77 -31.22 -57.33
CA ASP A 50 42.82 -30.41 -58.13
C ASP A 50 42.47 -29.05 -57.52
N ASN A 51 42.54 -28.88 -56.19
CA ASN A 51 42.20 -27.59 -55.57
C ASN A 51 43.38 -26.60 -55.53
N ARG A 52 44.59 -27.04 -55.90
CA ARG A 52 45.78 -26.17 -55.96
C ARG A 52 45.85 -25.35 -57.26
N LEU A 53 45.11 -25.73 -58.29
CA LEU A 53 45.08 -25.04 -59.59
C LEU A 53 44.02 -23.93 -59.67
N VAL A 54 42.97 -23.96 -58.85
CA VAL A 54 41.89 -22.95 -58.89
C VAL A 54 42.30 -21.61 -58.26
N TYR A 55 43.35 -21.59 -57.44
CA TYR A 55 43.78 -20.38 -56.73
C TYR A 55 44.93 -19.61 -57.38
N ARG A 56 45.53 -20.10 -58.48
CA ARG A 56 46.77 -19.51 -59.02
C ARG A 56 46.60 -18.43 -60.08
N ASP A 57 45.43 -18.30 -60.71
CA ASP A 57 45.20 -17.32 -61.80
C ASP A 57 43.93 -16.46 -61.62
N LEU A 58 43.75 -15.88 -60.42
CA LEU A 58 42.87 -14.72 -60.26
C LEU A 58 43.72 -13.46 -60.16
N GLN A 59 44.21 -12.98 -61.32
CA GLN A 59 44.84 -11.67 -61.43
C GLN A 59 43.77 -10.58 -61.30
N LEU A 60 43.36 -10.32 -60.06
CA LEU A 60 42.49 -9.22 -59.69
C LEU A 60 43.17 -7.88 -60.04
N THR A 61 42.48 -7.02 -60.80
CA THR A 61 42.98 -5.67 -61.09
C THR A 61 43.10 -4.85 -59.80
N PRO A 62 44.07 -3.91 -59.70
CA PRO A 62 44.27 -3.08 -58.51
C PRO A 62 42.99 -2.35 -58.04
N GLU A 63 42.13 -1.96 -58.98
CA GLU A 63 40.85 -1.33 -58.73
C GLU A 63 39.87 -2.29 -58.02
N MET A 64 39.82 -3.56 -58.43
CA MET A 64 38.95 -4.57 -57.83
C MET A 64 39.41 -4.96 -56.42
N TYR A 65 40.72 -4.96 -56.16
CA TYR A 65 41.27 -5.09 -54.81
C TYR A 65 40.88 -3.94 -53.88
N ASN A 66 40.91 -2.71 -54.39
CA ASN A 66 40.53 -1.52 -53.63
C ASN A 66 39.03 -1.51 -53.31
N GLN A 67 38.19 -1.92 -54.27
CA GLN A 67 36.75 -2.10 -54.05
C GLN A 67 36.46 -3.18 -53.01
N LEU A 68 37.11 -4.35 -53.09
CA LEU A 68 36.94 -5.43 -52.12
C LEU A 68 37.39 -5.03 -50.71
N ARG A 69 38.51 -4.29 -50.60
CA ARG A 69 38.98 -3.72 -49.32
C ARG A 69 37.99 -2.70 -48.76
N GLY A 70 37.40 -1.86 -49.62
CA GLY A 70 36.36 -0.91 -49.24
C GLY A 70 35.09 -1.59 -48.73
N LEU A 71 34.64 -2.66 -49.40
CA LEU A 71 33.52 -3.48 -48.95
C LEU A 71 33.83 -4.22 -47.64
N GLN A 72 35.04 -4.76 -47.49
CA GLN A 72 35.48 -5.40 -46.26
C GLN A 72 35.50 -4.42 -45.08
N LYS A 73 35.93 -3.18 -45.30
CA LYS A 73 35.90 -2.11 -44.29
C LYS A 73 34.46 -1.80 -43.90
N LYS A 74 33.57 -1.54 -44.87
CA LYS A 74 32.14 -1.29 -44.61
C LYS A 74 31.47 -2.46 -43.85
N ALA A 75 31.80 -3.70 -44.18
CA ALA A 75 31.30 -4.87 -43.47
C ALA A 75 31.82 -4.96 -42.03
N LYS A 76 33.07 -4.56 -41.76
CA LYS A 76 33.61 -4.46 -40.39
C LYS A 76 32.94 -3.34 -39.60
N ASP A 77 32.74 -2.19 -40.22
CA ASP A 77 32.09 -1.03 -39.60
C ASP A 77 30.64 -1.36 -39.23
N LEU A 78 29.86 -1.96 -40.14
CA LEU A 78 28.49 -2.44 -39.85
C LEU A 78 28.44 -3.48 -38.72
N ARG A 79 29.43 -4.40 -38.64
CA ARG A 79 29.53 -5.35 -37.52
C ARG A 79 29.85 -4.66 -36.20
N GLN A 80 30.59 -3.55 -36.24
CA GLN A 80 30.85 -2.74 -35.05
C GLN A 80 29.60 -1.96 -34.63
N GLU A 81 28.91 -1.32 -35.56
CA GLU A 81 27.65 -0.63 -35.32
C GLU A 81 26.58 -1.57 -34.76
N MET A 82 26.44 -2.79 -35.29
CA MET A 82 25.52 -3.79 -34.75
C MET A 82 25.84 -4.16 -33.30
N ARG A 83 27.13 -4.28 -32.93
CA ARG A 83 27.55 -4.53 -31.55
C ARG A 83 27.24 -3.35 -30.63
N ILE A 84 27.45 -2.13 -31.11
CA ILE A 84 27.12 -0.90 -30.39
C ILE A 84 25.61 -0.81 -30.18
N LEU A 85 24.82 -1.02 -31.24
CA LEU A 85 23.37 -0.98 -31.20
C LEU A 85 22.80 -2.03 -30.25
N ARG A 86 23.38 -3.24 -30.22
CA ARG A 86 22.99 -4.29 -29.27
C ARG A 86 23.25 -3.87 -27.82
N ARG A 87 24.39 -3.24 -27.52
CA ARG A 87 24.68 -2.71 -26.17
C ARG A 87 23.71 -1.59 -25.80
N LEU A 88 23.47 -0.66 -26.72
CA LEU A 88 22.53 0.45 -26.50
C LEU A 88 21.11 -0.07 -26.23
N SER A 89 20.65 -1.05 -27.00
CA SER A 89 19.34 -1.70 -26.80
C SER A 89 19.24 -2.40 -25.43
N GLN A 90 20.31 -3.11 -25.01
CA GLN A 90 20.35 -3.73 -23.69
C GLN A 90 20.28 -2.70 -22.56
N THR A 91 21.02 -1.59 -22.69
CA THR A 91 20.98 -0.48 -21.72
C THR A 91 19.59 0.17 -21.69
N GLN A 92 19.01 0.50 -22.85
CA GLN A 92 17.66 1.05 -22.94
C GLN A 92 16.61 0.14 -22.31
N ALA A 93 16.69 -1.18 -22.54
CA ALA A 93 15.79 -2.14 -21.92
C ALA A 93 15.93 -2.16 -20.39
N HIS A 94 17.13 -1.96 -19.85
CA HIS A 94 17.34 -1.85 -18.41
C HIS A 94 16.74 -0.55 -17.85
N THR A 95 17.02 0.58 -18.49
CA THR A 95 16.48 1.89 -18.11
C THR A 95 14.94 1.91 -18.14
N ILE A 96 14.32 1.31 -19.18
CA ILE A 96 12.86 1.21 -19.27
C ILE A 96 12.30 0.37 -18.11
N LYS A 97 12.95 -0.75 -17.75
CA LYS A 97 12.53 -1.57 -16.60
C LYS A 97 12.63 -0.83 -15.27
N GLU A 98 13.62 0.04 -15.12
CA GLU A 98 13.75 0.93 -13.96
C GLU A 98 12.65 1.98 -13.93
N ALA A 99 12.43 2.68 -15.04
CA ALA A 99 11.38 3.68 -15.15
C ALA A 99 9.98 3.10 -14.85
N ILE A 100 9.70 1.87 -15.32
CA ILE A 100 8.45 1.15 -15.01
C ILE A 100 8.35 0.86 -13.51
N ARG A 101 9.44 0.38 -12.88
CA ARG A 101 9.46 0.13 -11.42
C ARG A 101 9.22 1.41 -10.63
N ASP A 102 9.88 2.50 -10.99
CA ASP A 102 9.71 3.80 -10.33
C ASP A 102 8.29 4.33 -10.49
N THR A 103 7.72 4.19 -11.68
CA THR A 103 6.33 4.58 -11.96
C THR A 103 5.36 3.73 -11.13
N PHE A 104 5.61 2.44 -10.97
CA PHE A 104 4.78 1.55 -10.14
C PHE A 104 4.83 1.94 -8.66
N ILE A 105 6.01 2.30 -8.14
CA ILE A 105 6.17 2.80 -6.78
C ILE A 105 5.41 4.12 -6.60
N LYS A 106 5.50 5.04 -7.56
CA LYS A 106 4.75 6.31 -7.54
C LYS A 106 3.24 6.07 -7.57
N ILE A 107 2.74 5.18 -8.43
CA ILE A 107 1.31 4.82 -8.48
C ILE A 107 0.86 4.24 -7.14
N ARG A 108 1.63 3.33 -6.55
CA ARG A 108 1.31 2.77 -5.22
C ARG A 108 1.28 3.85 -4.14
N ALA A 109 2.26 4.75 -4.12
CA ALA A 109 2.30 5.85 -3.16
C ALA A 109 1.08 6.79 -3.32
N MET A 110 0.73 7.14 -4.56
CA MET A 110 -0.47 7.93 -4.85
C MET A 110 -1.76 7.21 -4.50
N LEU A 111 -1.84 5.88 -4.63
CA LEU A 111 -3.02 5.11 -4.24
C LEU A 111 -3.19 5.05 -2.72
N VAL A 112 -2.09 4.95 -1.97
CA VAL A 112 -2.10 4.98 -0.49
C VAL A 112 -2.46 6.38 0.01
N ALA A 113 -1.82 7.43 -0.53
CA ALA A 113 -2.13 8.82 -0.19
C ALA A 113 -3.54 9.21 -0.66
N GLY A 114 -3.95 8.76 -1.85
CA GLY A 114 -5.29 8.96 -2.39
C GLY A 114 -6.36 8.23 -1.59
N GLY A 115 -6.03 7.09 -0.96
CA GLY A 115 -6.88 6.44 0.03
C GLY A 115 -7.15 7.35 1.21
N GLU A 116 -6.11 7.84 1.89
CA GLU A 116 -6.26 8.77 3.03
C GLU A 116 -6.96 10.08 2.64
N VAL A 117 -6.66 10.65 1.47
CA VAL A 117 -7.32 11.85 0.96
C VAL A 117 -8.78 11.56 0.60
N SER A 118 -9.11 10.39 0.07
CA SER A 118 -10.50 10.01 -0.23
C SER A 118 -11.32 9.83 1.05
N TRP A 119 -10.75 9.19 2.08
CA TRP A 119 -11.41 9.08 3.39
C TRP A 119 -11.57 10.45 4.05
N ALA A 120 -10.58 11.34 3.92
CA ALA A 120 -10.67 12.70 4.41
C ALA A 120 -11.78 13.49 3.68
N ILE A 121 -11.84 13.43 2.34
CA ILE A 121 -12.86 14.14 1.55
C ILE A 121 -14.26 13.57 1.80
N GLU A 122 -14.42 12.25 1.93
CA GLU A 122 -15.72 11.63 2.22
C GLU A 122 -16.18 12.01 3.64
N GLY A 123 -15.27 11.95 4.63
CA GLY A 123 -15.55 12.41 5.99
C GLY A 123 -15.88 13.90 6.06
N ASP A 124 -15.24 14.73 5.24
CA ASP A 124 -15.49 16.18 5.18
C ASP A 124 -16.85 16.51 4.54
N LYS A 125 -17.27 15.71 3.54
CA LYS A 125 -18.62 15.79 2.97
C LYS A 125 -19.69 15.38 3.97
N ASP A 126 -19.48 14.29 4.72
CA ASP A 126 -20.41 13.85 5.75
C ASP A 126 -20.48 14.86 6.91
N ARG A 127 -19.35 15.44 7.31
CA ARG A 127 -19.29 16.59 8.25
C ARG A 127 -20.15 17.75 7.76
N LEU A 128 -19.97 18.16 6.51
CA LEU A 128 -20.69 19.29 5.93
C LEU A 128 -22.19 19.01 5.79
N ARG A 129 -22.56 17.77 5.43
CA ARG A 129 -23.95 17.33 5.35
C ARG A 129 -24.63 17.36 6.71
N LEU A 130 -24.01 16.75 7.73
CA LEU A 130 -24.55 16.71 9.08
C LEU A 130 -24.62 18.12 9.70
N SER A 131 -23.63 18.98 9.45
CA SER A 131 -23.66 20.38 9.89
C SER A 131 -24.84 21.14 9.28
N ARG A 132 -25.15 20.93 7.99
CA ARG A 132 -26.30 21.55 7.34
C ARG A 132 -27.63 21.03 7.90
N GLU A 133 -27.72 19.71 8.12
CA GLU A 133 -28.90 19.08 8.74
C GLU A 133 -29.12 19.61 10.17
N GLU A 134 -28.03 19.80 10.94
CA GLU A 134 -28.07 20.40 12.28
C GLU A 134 -28.54 21.86 12.26
N ASP A 135 -28.05 22.68 11.33
CA ASP A 135 -28.46 24.08 11.20
C ASP A 135 -29.93 24.22 10.81
N LEU A 136 -30.41 23.38 9.89
CA LEU A 136 -31.83 23.33 9.52
C LEU A 136 -32.69 22.94 10.73
N TYR A 137 -32.26 21.95 11.51
CA TYR A 137 -32.96 21.56 12.72
C TYR A 137 -33.07 22.73 13.71
N LYS A 138 -31.96 23.43 13.98
CA LYS A 138 -31.93 24.60 14.88
C LYS A 138 -32.88 25.69 14.40
N GLN A 139 -32.87 25.97 13.10
CA GLN A 139 -33.73 26.99 12.51
C GLN A 139 -35.22 26.64 12.65
N GLU A 140 -35.60 25.40 12.36
CA GLU A 140 -36.98 24.91 12.49
C GLU A 140 -37.44 24.92 13.95
N MET A 141 -36.56 24.57 14.90
CA MET A 141 -36.85 24.65 16.34
C MET A 141 -37.08 26.10 16.79
N ILE A 142 -36.22 27.04 16.40
CA ILE A 142 -36.38 28.46 16.73
C ILE A 142 -37.70 29.00 16.16
N ARG A 143 -38.05 28.64 14.91
CA ARG A 143 -39.31 29.07 14.30
C ARG A 143 -40.50 28.51 15.07
N LEU A 144 -40.47 27.23 15.40
CA LEU A 144 -41.52 26.57 16.17
C LEU A 144 -41.71 27.21 17.55
N GLU A 145 -40.63 27.49 18.28
CA GLU A 145 -40.69 28.16 19.58
C GLU A 145 -41.32 29.55 19.48
N LYS A 146 -40.96 30.28 18.43
CA LYS A 146 -41.55 31.59 18.14
C LYS A 146 -43.05 31.48 17.84
N ASP A 147 -43.46 30.58 16.94
CA ASP A 147 -44.85 30.37 16.57
C ASP A 147 -45.70 29.98 17.78
N LEU A 148 -45.17 29.13 18.67
CA LEU A 148 -45.83 28.74 19.92
C LEU A 148 -45.93 29.92 20.91
N THR A 149 -44.87 30.69 21.08
CA THR A 149 -44.87 31.87 21.98
C THR A 149 -45.90 32.92 21.53
N GLU A 150 -45.96 33.17 20.22
CA GLU A 150 -46.94 34.09 19.64
C GLU A 150 -48.38 33.55 19.80
N LEU A 151 -48.58 32.25 19.57
CA LEU A 151 -49.87 31.61 19.80
C LEU A 151 -50.31 31.68 21.27
N GLU A 152 -49.40 31.41 22.22
CA GLU A 152 -49.68 31.52 23.66
C GLU A 152 -50.09 32.94 24.04
N SER A 153 -49.39 33.96 23.53
CA SER A 153 -49.73 35.36 23.76
C SER A 153 -51.11 35.73 23.22
N THR A 154 -51.43 35.31 21.99
CA THR A 154 -52.72 35.61 21.36
C THR A 154 -53.89 34.89 22.03
N VAL A 155 -53.69 33.65 22.47
CA VAL A 155 -54.67 32.89 23.25
C VAL A 155 -54.91 33.55 24.61
N GLU A 156 -53.87 33.98 25.30
CA GLU A 156 -53.99 34.63 26.60
C GLU A 156 -54.63 36.02 26.49
N GLU A 157 -54.33 36.78 25.43
CA GLU A 157 -55.00 38.05 25.14
C GLU A 157 -56.50 37.83 24.88
N LEU A 158 -56.86 36.87 24.03
CA LEU A 158 -58.26 36.53 23.76
C LEU A 158 -58.99 36.10 25.05
N ARG A 159 -58.36 35.25 25.86
CA ARG A 159 -58.87 34.83 27.17
C ARG A 159 -59.06 36.03 28.11
N GLY A 160 -58.08 36.92 28.20
CA GLY A 160 -58.17 38.13 29.02
C GLY A 160 -59.27 39.08 28.56
N ASN A 161 -59.46 39.25 27.24
CA ASN A 161 -60.55 40.06 26.69
C ASN A 161 -61.93 39.47 27.04
N VAL A 162 -62.09 38.15 26.97
CA VAL A 162 -63.33 37.46 27.36
C VAL A 162 -63.63 37.64 28.85
N ILE A 163 -62.63 37.42 29.71
CA ILE A 163 -62.82 37.43 31.17
C ILE A 163 -62.96 38.87 31.70
N ASN A 164 -62.02 39.74 31.34
CA ASN A 164 -61.89 41.06 31.95
C ASN A 164 -62.72 42.13 31.21
N ARG A 165 -62.83 42.01 29.88
CA ARG A 165 -63.54 43.00 29.04
C ARG A 165 -64.91 42.50 28.55
N LYS A 166 -65.29 41.26 28.87
CA LYS A 166 -66.56 40.61 28.47
C LYS A 166 -66.80 40.65 26.95
N THR A 167 -65.73 40.62 26.17
CA THR A 167 -65.84 40.58 24.71
C THR A 167 -66.29 39.22 24.25
N ARG A 168 -67.10 39.17 23.19
CA ARG A 168 -67.52 37.92 22.56
C ARG A 168 -66.37 37.34 21.73
N VAL A 169 -66.15 36.03 21.83
CA VAL A 169 -65.18 35.30 21.01
C VAL A 169 -65.70 35.14 19.57
N ASN A 170 -64.83 35.39 18.60
CA ASN A 170 -65.09 35.07 17.20
C ASN A 170 -64.63 33.63 16.90
N MET A 171 -65.49 32.84 16.24
CA MET A 171 -65.17 31.44 15.94
C MET A 171 -64.02 31.33 14.92
N SER A 172 -63.96 32.26 13.95
CA SER A 172 -62.88 32.28 12.95
C SER A 172 -61.51 32.41 13.62
N ASP A 173 -61.36 33.32 14.58
CA ASP A 173 -60.09 33.55 15.28
C ASP A 173 -59.65 32.29 16.05
N VAL A 174 -60.60 31.56 16.64
CA VAL A 174 -60.34 30.30 17.35
C VAL A 174 -59.93 29.20 16.37
N GLU A 175 -60.59 29.11 15.21
CA GLU A 175 -60.25 28.15 14.16
C GLU A 175 -58.84 28.43 13.59
N ASP A 176 -58.47 29.70 13.40
CA ASP A 176 -57.14 30.11 12.95
C ASP A 176 -56.06 29.75 14.00
N MET A 177 -56.30 30.04 15.28
CA MET A 177 -55.43 29.63 16.39
C MET A 177 -55.28 28.09 16.46
N ALA A 178 -56.38 27.35 16.31
CA ALA A 178 -56.36 25.89 16.27
C ALA A 178 -55.58 25.35 15.06
N MET A 179 -55.64 26.03 13.91
CA MET A 179 -54.86 25.68 12.73
C MET A 179 -53.36 25.90 12.96
N VAL A 180 -52.96 27.02 13.57
CA VAL A 180 -51.55 27.30 13.93
C VAL A 180 -51.04 26.27 14.93
N LEU A 181 -51.83 25.93 15.95
CA LEU A 181 -51.49 24.86 16.90
C LEU A 181 -51.29 23.51 16.22
N SER A 182 -52.16 23.17 15.26
CA SER A 182 -52.10 21.92 14.50
C SER A 182 -50.84 21.85 13.63
N LYS A 183 -50.47 22.95 12.95
CA LYS A 183 -49.23 23.06 12.17
C LYS A 183 -48.00 22.93 13.06
N SER A 184 -47.97 23.66 14.17
CA SER A 184 -46.87 23.62 15.16
C SER A 184 -46.70 22.22 15.74
N SER A 185 -47.80 21.54 16.09
CA SER A 185 -47.78 20.15 16.57
C SER A 185 -47.21 19.16 15.55
N LYS A 186 -47.48 19.39 14.26
CA LYS A 186 -46.89 18.58 13.18
C LYS A 186 -45.39 18.83 13.03
N THR A 187 -44.95 20.09 13.07
CA THR A 187 -43.52 20.44 13.08
C THR A 187 -42.81 19.84 14.29
N VAL A 188 -43.42 19.83 15.48
CA VAL A 188 -42.89 19.13 16.66
C VAL A 188 -42.72 17.63 16.38
N ALA A 189 -43.70 16.98 15.75
CA ALA A 189 -43.60 15.57 15.41
C ALA A 189 -42.44 15.32 14.43
N ASP A 190 -42.35 16.10 13.36
CA ASP A 190 -41.28 15.98 12.36
C ASP A 190 -39.90 16.28 12.96
N LEU A 191 -39.79 17.29 13.84
CA LEU A 191 -38.57 17.59 14.58
C LEU A 191 -38.26 16.55 15.65
N LYS A 192 -39.25 15.91 16.27
CA LYS A 192 -39.05 14.78 17.20
C LYS A 192 -38.56 13.55 16.47
N VAL A 193 -39.05 13.28 15.26
CA VAL A 193 -38.44 12.29 14.36
C VAL A 193 -36.99 12.68 14.05
N THR A 194 -36.70 14.00 14.00
CA THR A 194 -35.39 14.56 13.68
C THR A 194 -34.47 14.78 14.90
N VAL A 195 -34.92 14.70 16.17
CA VAL A 195 -34.08 14.91 17.38
C VAL A 195 -34.29 13.96 18.56
N GLY A 196 -35.32 13.10 18.56
CA GLY A 196 -35.48 11.99 19.52
C GLY A 196 -35.22 12.35 20.97
N ILE A 197 -35.79 13.46 21.43
CA ILE A 197 -35.93 13.74 22.86
C ILE A 197 -37.25 13.13 23.31
N VAL A 198 -37.16 12.01 24.04
CA VAL A 198 -38.11 11.70 25.11
C VAL A 198 -37.29 11.43 26.36
N GLN A 199 -36.93 12.50 27.05
CA GLN A 199 -36.84 12.45 28.50
C GLN A 199 -37.79 13.52 29.06
N GLN A 200 -38.79 13.03 29.79
CA GLN A 200 -39.65 13.77 30.69
C GLN A 200 -40.68 14.73 30.05
N TRP A 201 -41.77 14.14 29.54
CA TRP A 201 -43.09 14.80 29.56
C TRP A 201 -44.06 13.87 30.28
N THR A 202 -44.40 14.24 31.51
CA THR A 202 -45.29 13.52 32.42
C THR A 202 -46.75 13.83 32.11
N GLY A 203 -47.57 12.79 31.90
CA GLY A 203 -49.02 12.87 31.70
C GLY A 203 -49.36 13.50 30.34
N ASN A 204 -49.95 12.81 29.38
CA ASN A 204 -51.22 12.11 29.42
C ASN A 204 -51.23 11.17 28.19
N GLU A 205 -51.76 9.96 28.35
CA GLU A 205 -52.47 9.11 27.36
C GLU A 205 -52.30 9.27 25.82
N TRP A 206 -51.14 9.67 25.31
CA TRP A 206 -50.83 9.68 23.87
C TRP A 206 -50.00 8.45 23.43
N SER A 207 -49.85 7.47 24.33
CA SER A 207 -48.82 6.42 24.27
C SER A 207 -49.13 5.23 23.36
N GLU A 208 -50.23 5.23 22.59
CA GLU A 208 -50.61 4.06 21.77
C GLU A 208 -50.45 4.25 20.26
N ARG A 209 -49.99 5.42 19.77
CA ARG A 209 -49.85 5.68 18.32
C ARG A 209 -48.51 6.24 17.86
N ILE A 210 -47.53 6.36 18.75
CA ILE A 210 -46.15 6.81 18.43
C ILE A 210 -45.16 5.64 18.67
N GLY A 211 -45.61 4.41 18.40
CA GLY A 211 -44.70 3.28 18.27
C GLY A 211 -43.86 3.43 17.00
N ASP A 212 -42.55 3.38 17.15
CA ASP A 212 -41.55 3.15 16.10
C ASP A 212 -41.15 4.28 15.14
N VAL A 213 -41.38 5.56 15.47
CA VAL A 213 -40.78 6.63 14.65
C VAL A 213 -39.42 7.03 15.20
N ARG A 214 -38.45 6.23 14.77
CA ARG A 214 -37.05 6.33 15.11
C ARG A 214 -36.51 7.73 14.76
N PHE A 215 -35.73 8.27 15.71
CA PHE A 215 -34.69 9.28 15.50
C PHE A 215 -33.30 8.61 15.45
N PRO A 216 -32.84 8.00 14.34
CA PRO A 216 -31.46 7.52 14.26
C PRO A 216 -30.58 8.48 13.47
N GLY A 217 -31.04 9.01 12.34
CA GLY A 217 -30.15 9.50 11.27
C GLY A 217 -29.13 10.55 11.68
N LEU A 218 -29.58 11.70 12.17
CA LEU A 218 -28.68 12.83 12.51
C LEU A 218 -27.85 12.53 13.77
N GLN A 219 -28.45 11.96 14.82
CA GLN A 219 -27.72 11.60 16.04
C GLN A 219 -26.73 10.45 15.82
N GLU A 220 -27.10 9.41 15.07
CA GLU A 220 -26.22 8.31 14.69
C GLU A 220 -25.10 8.81 13.79
N GLY A 221 -25.40 9.73 12.86
CA GLY A 221 -24.41 10.41 12.04
C GLY A 221 -23.38 11.19 12.87
N ILE A 222 -23.84 12.07 13.76
CA ILE A 222 -22.96 12.86 14.64
C ILE A 222 -22.16 11.96 15.59
N LYS A 223 -22.78 10.95 16.19
CA LYS A 223 -22.10 9.98 17.08
C LYS A 223 -21.05 9.16 16.32
N GLY A 224 -21.38 8.68 15.13
CA GLY A 224 -20.46 7.92 14.28
C GLY A 224 -19.25 8.76 13.91
N LEU A 225 -19.49 10.00 13.53
CA LEU A 225 -18.44 10.98 13.20
C LEU A 225 -17.52 11.28 14.39
N LEU A 226 -18.10 11.53 15.57
CA LEU A 226 -17.33 11.76 16.79
C LEU A 226 -16.49 10.52 17.17
N THR A 227 -17.05 9.33 17.01
CA THR A 227 -16.34 8.06 17.29
C THR A 227 -15.16 7.88 16.34
N ALA A 228 -15.37 8.10 15.04
CA ALA A 228 -14.31 7.98 14.03
C ALA A 228 -13.16 8.97 14.26
N GLU A 229 -13.48 10.19 14.68
CA GLU A 229 -12.49 11.20 15.04
C GLU A 229 -11.75 10.84 16.32
N MET A 230 -12.46 10.33 17.32
CA MET A 230 -11.82 9.85 18.55
C MET A 230 -10.83 8.72 18.24
N ASP A 231 -11.19 7.76 17.38
CA ASP A 231 -10.31 6.67 16.95
C ASP A 231 -9.07 7.18 16.20
N LYS A 232 -9.21 8.28 15.44
CA LYS A 232 -8.07 8.94 14.79
C LYS A 232 -7.16 9.59 15.83
N VAL A 233 -7.73 10.37 16.76
CA VAL A 233 -6.99 11.03 17.85
C VAL A 233 -6.25 9.99 18.70
N CYS A 234 -6.88 8.88 19.07
CA CYS A 234 -6.24 7.82 19.84
C CYS A 234 -5.05 7.19 19.11
N ARG A 235 -5.15 7.01 17.78
CA ARG A 235 -4.04 6.49 16.97
C ARG A 235 -2.85 7.47 16.91
N GLU A 236 -3.14 8.74 16.71
CA GLU A 236 -2.12 9.80 16.68
C GLU A 236 -1.46 9.98 18.05
N GLU A 237 -2.23 9.97 19.13
CA GLU A 237 -1.72 10.04 20.50
C GLU A 237 -0.79 8.85 20.81
N LYS A 238 -1.18 7.64 20.39
CA LYS A 238 -0.35 6.45 20.53
C LYS A 238 0.97 6.60 19.76
N PHE A 239 0.93 7.08 18.53
CA PHE A 239 2.15 7.33 17.74
C PHE A 239 3.08 8.32 18.45
N ILE A 240 2.54 9.45 18.93
CA ILE A 240 3.34 10.47 19.64
C ILE A 240 3.99 9.90 20.91
N LYS A 241 3.30 9.00 21.63
CA LYS A 241 3.85 8.34 22.82
C LYS A 241 4.95 7.33 22.49
N GLU A 242 4.78 6.54 21.43
CA GLU A 242 5.69 5.44 21.08
C GLU A 242 6.91 5.87 20.26
N GLU A 243 6.79 6.94 19.45
CA GLU A 243 7.85 7.35 18.52
C GLU A 243 9.16 7.79 19.21
N PRO A 244 9.14 8.51 20.35
CA PRO A 244 10.35 8.87 21.08
C PRO A 244 11.14 7.64 21.53
N GLU A 245 10.49 6.63 22.10
CA GLU A 245 11.16 5.40 22.54
C GLU A 245 11.73 4.61 21.35
N ARG A 246 10.97 4.53 20.24
CA ARG A 246 11.45 3.90 19.00
C ARG A 246 12.69 4.61 18.47
N LEU A 247 12.69 5.94 18.46
CA LEU A 247 13.82 6.75 18.01
C LEU A 247 15.03 6.61 18.92
N GLU A 248 14.84 6.60 20.24
CA GLU A 248 15.92 6.34 21.20
C GLU A 248 16.56 4.97 21.01
N ASN A 249 15.75 3.95 20.76
CA ASN A 249 16.24 2.59 20.52
C ASN A 249 17.02 2.49 19.20
N ALA A 250 16.55 3.15 18.15
CA ALA A 250 17.31 3.28 16.90
C ALA A 250 18.64 4.01 17.13
N LEU A 251 18.63 5.13 17.86
CA LEU A 251 19.82 5.90 18.20
C LEU A 251 20.83 5.09 19.02
N ARG A 252 20.38 4.31 20.01
CA ARG A 252 21.22 3.37 20.78
C ARG A 252 21.91 2.36 19.85
N ARG A 253 21.18 1.80 18.88
CA ARG A 253 21.76 0.86 17.89
C ARG A 253 22.77 1.55 16.97
N CYS A 254 22.48 2.75 16.49
CA CYS A 254 23.41 3.55 15.71
C CYS A 254 24.71 3.80 16.48
N LYS A 255 24.64 4.23 17.75
CA LYS A 255 25.83 4.44 18.60
C LYS A 255 26.69 3.17 18.73
N LYS A 256 26.08 2.00 18.93
CA LYS A 256 26.79 0.70 18.99
C LYS A 256 27.50 0.38 17.66
N LEU A 257 26.80 0.56 16.55
CA LEU A 257 27.37 0.33 15.22
C LEU A 257 28.52 1.32 14.93
N THR A 258 28.36 2.59 15.28
CA THR A 258 29.44 3.59 15.18
C THR A 258 30.67 3.17 15.99
N GLY A 259 30.50 2.74 17.24
CA GLY A 259 31.61 2.23 18.05
C GLY A 259 32.31 1.01 17.43
N THR A 260 31.51 0.10 16.86
CA THR A 260 32.03 -1.08 16.13
C THR A 260 32.84 -0.66 14.91
N LEU A 261 32.33 0.27 14.10
CA LEU A 261 33.01 0.80 12.92
C LEU A 261 34.31 1.53 13.27
N VAL A 262 34.34 2.31 14.35
CA VAL A 262 35.57 2.96 14.84
C VAL A 262 36.62 1.91 15.22
N THR A 263 36.20 0.84 15.90
CA THR A 263 37.08 -0.26 16.29
C THR A 263 37.62 -0.98 15.05
N LEU A 264 36.76 -1.32 14.10
CA LEU A 264 37.15 -1.93 12.83
C LEU A 264 38.13 -1.05 12.04
N LYS A 265 37.91 0.27 12.00
CA LYS A 265 38.82 1.22 11.35
C LYS A 265 40.21 1.22 12.00
N ARG A 266 40.29 1.18 13.33
CA ARG A 266 41.58 1.09 14.05
C ARG A 266 42.29 -0.24 13.77
N LEU A 267 41.55 -1.35 13.81
CA LEU A 267 42.10 -2.68 13.51
C LEU A 267 42.63 -2.76 12.06
N ALA A 268 41.86 -2.26 11.10
CA ALA A 268 42.26 -2.19 9.70
C ALA A 268 43.54 -1.35 9.53
N SER A 269 43.63 -0.18 10.18
CA SER A 269 44.83 0.67 10.14
C SER A 269 46.07 -0.03 10.73
N VAL A 270 45.92 -0.76 11.84
CA VAL A 270 47.02 -1.54 12.44
C VAL A 270 47.43 -2.70 11.53
N GLN A 271 46.49 -3.35 10.85
CA GLN A 271 46.78 -4.39 9.87
C GLN A 271 47.51 -3.82 8.64
N GLU A 272 47.12 -2.64 8.17
CA GLU A 272 47.75 -1.95 7.05
C GLU A 272 49.19 -1.54 7.36
N GLN A 273 49.48 -1.11 8.60
CA GLN A 273 50.85 -0.80 9.06
C GLN A 273 51.72 -2.03 9.29
N ARG A 274 51.13 -3.22 9.46
CA ARG A 274 51.85 -4.49 9.64
C ARG A 274 52.08 -5.25 8.34
N LEU A 275 51.54 -4.78 7.23
CA LEU A 275 51.92 -5.29 5.92
C LEU A 275 53.38 -4.86 5.68
N PRO A 276 54.35 -5.80 5.56
CA PRO A 276 55.69 -5.42 5.15
C PRO A 276 55.58 -4.78 3.75
N SER A 277 56.25 -3.64 3.56
CA SER A 277 56.51 -3.09 2.23
C SER A 277 57.40 -4.05 1.46
N SER A 278 56.80 -5.12 0.93
CA SER A 278 57.46 -6.13 0.12
C SER A 278 56.50 -6.65 -0.95
N THR A 279 56.33 -5.88 -2.01
CA THR A 279 56.29 -6.47 -3.36
C THR A 279 57.62 -6.19 -4.05
N GLY A 280 58.68 -6.66 -3.40
CA GLY A 280 59.94 -7.05 -4.02
C GLY A 280 60.13 -8.53 -3.69
N GLU A 281 60.31 -9.33 -4.73
CA GLU A 281 60.80 -10.71 -4.70
C GLU A 281 59.88 -11.79 -4.14
N ALA A 282 59.01 -12.26 -5.03
CA ALA A 282 58.63 -13.66 -5.06
C ALA A 282 59.88 -14.52 -5.31
N ARG A 283 60.40 -15.23 -4.31
CA ARG A 283 60.89 -16.62 -4.49
C ARG A 283 61.35 -17.29 -3.19
N LEU A 284 60.97 -18.57 -3.09
CA LEU A 284 61.54 -19.66 -2.29
C LEU A 284 60.91 -19.93 -0.90
N SER A 285 59.94 -20.83 -0.90
CA SER A 285 59.75 -21.83 0.17
C SER A 285 60.95 -22.80 0.20
N PRO A 286 61.21 -23.51 1.33
CA PRO A 286 60.77 -24.90 1.35
C PRO A 286 60.34 -25.49 2.73
N THR A 287 59.30 -26.33 2.63
CA THR A 287 58.94 -27.62 3.31
C THR A 287 58.82 -27.81 4.84
N PRO A 288 57.83 -28.64 5.30
CA PRO A 288 57.52 -28.92 6.71
C PRO A 288 58.10 -30.25 7.23
N ALA A 289 58.53 -30.25 8.49
CA ALA A 289 58.87 -31.41 9.34
C ALA A 289 58.56 -30.95 10.77
N GLU A 290 58.02 -31.69 11.74
CA GLU A 290 57.89 -33.11 12.02
C GLU A 290 56.98 -33.17 13.29
N ALA A 291 56.08 -34.15 13.41
CA ALA A 291 55.28 -34.36 14.62
C ALA A 291 55.62 -35.72 15.23
N PRO A 292 55.72 -35.82 16.57
CA PRO A 292 55.51 -37.11 17.26
C PRO A 292 54.56 -36.93 18.49
N PRO A 293 54.14 -38.01 19.19
CA PRO A 293 52.74 -38.44 19.17
C PRO A 293 52.02 -38.28 20.53
N ALA A 294 50.71 -38.47 20.48
CA ALA A 294 49.82 -38.55 21.63
C ALA A 294 50.19 -39.67 22.61
N THR A 295 50.10 -39.38 23.91
CA THR A 295 49.93 -40.40 24.95
C THR A 295 48.73 -40.02 25.82
N ASN A 296 47.69 -40.85 25.73
CA ASN A 296 46.56 -40.84 26.66
C ASN A 296 46.97 -41.54 27.95
N VAL A 297 46.75 -40.93 29.13
CA VAL A 297 46.39 -41.68 30.35
C VAL A 297 45.36 -40.88 31.15
N ALA A 298 44.27 -41.57 31.50
CA ALA A 298 43.10 -41.12 32.22
C ALA A 298 43.38 -40.68 33.67
N THR A 299 42.45 -39.92 34.28
CA THR A 299 41.69 -40.27 35.50
C THR A 299 40.95 -39.04 36.06
N LEU A 300 39.61 -39.05 35.93
CA LEU A 300 38.63 -38.32 36.77
C LEU A 300 38.67 -38.91 38.20
N PRO A 301 38.23 -38.25 39.29
CA PRO A 301 36.96 -37.49 39.31
C PRO A 301 36.85 -36.26 40.26
N ASN A 302 35.93 -35.38 39.86
CA ASN A 302 34.82 -34.83 40.65
C ASN A 302 35.07 -34.36 42.10
N LYS A 303 34.96 -33.04 42.35
CA LYS A 303 34.38 -32.51 43.59
C LYS A 303 33.49 -31.30 43.32
N VAL A 304 32.23 -31.51 43.68
CA VAL A 304 31.17 -30.55 43.96
C VAL A 304 31.56 -29.70 45.18
N ASN A 305 31.28 -28.40 45.12
CA ASN A 305 30.91 -27.58 46.27
C ASN A 305 30.11 -26.38 45.72
N VAL A 306 28.79 -26.38 45.93
CA VAL A 306 28.05 -25.53 46.88
C VAL A 306 28.21 -24.05 46.56
#